data_AF-A0A4U6VZ49-F1
#
_entry.id   AF-A0A4U6VZ49-F1
#
_cell.length_a   1.000
_cell.length_b   1.000
_cell.length_c   1.000
_cell.angle_alpha   90.00
_cell.angle_beta   90.00
_cell.angle_gamma   90.00
#
_symmetry.space_group_name_H-M   'P 1'
#
loop_
_entity.id
_entity.type
_entity.pdbx_description
1 polymer ?
#
loop_
_entity_poly.entity_id
_entity_poly.type
_entity_poly.pdbx_seq_one_letter_code
_entity_poly.pdbx_strand_id
1 'polypeptide(L)'
;MPILVWFLQGIKQYKRFLEDTNKLASCEVLVVRLETEHGCKPTMLRLLRKCAGLRKIVVELGYRMDDYDYPCKSGSCCPCSCLENRMTNHIVLDSIEEVEIRDYGRAADKVELVRLFATLSARCKKRVSITVSERCEDMHEKIRSICPPNDKVEIVVRST
;
A
#
# COMPACT_ATOMS: atom_id res chain seq x y z
N MET A 1 5.10 6.36 18.02
CA MET A 1 3.68 5.96 18.07
C MET A 1 3.21 5.67 16.66
N PRO A 2 2.51 4.56 16.39
CA PRO A 2 1.96 4.27 15.07
C PRO A 2 0.78 5.20 14.78
N ILE A 3 0.72 5.75 13.56
CA ILE A 3 -0.45 6.51 13.11
C ILE A 3 -1.36 5.53 12.38
N LEU A 4 -2.60 5.40 12.86
CA LEU A 4 -3.63 4.59 12.23
C LEU A 4 -4.44 5.45 11.28
N VAL A 5 -4.46 5.07 10.01
CA VAL A 5 -5.27 5.76 9.00
C VAL A 5 -6.38 4.84 8.50
N TRP A 6 -7.62 5.34 8.59
CA TRP A 6 -8.81 4.66 8.12
C TRP A 6 -9.25 5.22 6.78
N PHE A 7 -9.53 4.33 5.83
CA PHE A 7 -10.07 4.73 4.54
C PHE A 7 -11.50 4.28 4.35
N LEU A 8 -12.41 5.24 4.51
CA LEU A 8 -13.82 5.10 4.18
C LEU A 8 -14.13 5.76 2.84
N GLN A 9 -15.06 5.19 2.08
CA GLN A 9 -15.44 5.67 0.74
C GLN A 9 -16.03 7.09 0.78
N GLY A 10 -15.72 7.90 -0.24
CA GLY A 10 -16.33 9.22 -0.47
C GLY A 10 -15.37 10.42 -0.44
N ILE A 11 -15.72 11.48 -1.20
CA ILE A 11 -14.90 12.68 -1.37
C ILE A 11 -14.64 13.41 -0.03
N LYS A 12 -15.61 13.41 0.88
CA LYS A 12 -15.48 14.09 2.19
C LYS A 12 -14.50 13.35 3.11
N GLN A 13 -14.59 12.03 3.15
CA GLN A 13 -13.71 11.14 3.90
C GLN A 13 -12.29 11.22 3.36
N TYR A 14 -12.16 11.24 2.02
CA TYR A 14 -10.88 11.47 1.36
C TYR A 14 -10.26 12.82 1.74
N LYS A 15 -11.04 13.91 1.76
CA LYS A 15 -10.52 15.24 2.16
C LYS A 15 -10.07 15.29 3.63
N ARG A 16 -10.84 14.70 4.56
CA ARG A 16 -10.43 14.60 5.98
C ARG A 16 -9.13 13.81 6.13
N PHE A 17 -9.01 12.70 5.40
CA PHE A 17 -7.76 11.97 5.28
C PHE A 17 -6.60 12.86 4.78
N LEU A 18 -6.82 13.72 3.78
CA LEU A 18 -5.77 14.64 3.31
C LEU A 18 -5.28 15.61 4.39
N GLU A 19 -6.17 16.04 5.28
CA GLU A 19 -5.83 16.91 6.42
C GLU A 19 -5.05 16.14 7.48
N ASP A 20 -5.46 14.91 7.80
CA ASP A 20 -4.78 14.05 8.78
C ASP A 20 -3.38 13.64 8.32
N THR A 21 -3.19 13.43 7.00
CA THR A 21 -1.87 13.08 6.44
C THR A 21 -0.84 14.19 6.53
N ASN A 22 -1.22 15.45 6.77
CA ASN A 22 -0.24 16.53 6.96
C ASN A 22 0.59 16.34 8.25
N LYS A 23 0.11 15.53 9.20
CA LYS A 23 0.80 15.20 10.44
C LYS A 23 1.79 14.04 10.29
N LEU A 24 1.88 13.41 9.11
CA LEU A 24 2.70 12.20 8.88
C LEU A 24 4.19 12.47 8.63
N ALA A 25 4.59 13.72 8.44
CA ALA A 25 5.95 14.06 8.00
C ALA A 25 7.06 13.54 8.95
N SER A 26 6.76 13.36 10.24
CA SER A 26 7.69 12.87 11.27
C SER A 26 7.46 11.40 11.67
N CYS A 27 6.64 10.64 10.93
CA CYS A 27 6.26 9.29 11.32
C CYS A 27 7.30 8.24 10.89
N GLU A 28 7.78 7.45 11.84
CA GLU A 28 8.68 6.30 11.56
C GLU A 28 7.92 4.99 11.28
N VAL A 29 6.73 4.82 11.87
CA VAL A 29 5.91 3.61 11.75
C VAL A 29 4.48 3.98 11.39
N LEU A 30 4.03 3.58 10.20
CA LEU A 30 2.70 3.87 9.69
C LEU A 30 1.87 2.60 9.64
N VAL A 31 0.67 2.64 10.23
CA VAL A 31 -0.32 1.56 10.13
C VAL A 31 -1.49 2.06 9.32
N VAL A 32 -1.74 1.42 8.19
CA VAL A 32 -2.77 1.82 7.25
C VAL A 32 -3.82 0.75 7.19
N ARG A 33 -5.05 1.09 7.53
CA ARG A 33 -6.20 0.20 7.38
C ARG A 33 -7.03 0.63 6.19
N LEU A 34 -7.00 -0.19 5.15
CA LEU A 34 -7.71 0.03 3.89
C LEU A 34 -9.02 -0.75 3.90
N GLU A 35 -10.13 -0.04 4.06
CA GLU A 35 -11.49 -0.58 3.94
C GLU A 35 -12.17 -0.09 2.65
N THR A 36 -11.39 0.20 1.60
CA THR A 36 -11.93 0.84 0.39
C THR A 36 -12.37 -0.17 -0.66
N GLU A 37 -13.42 0.19 -1.39
CA GLU A 37 -13.83 -0.45 -2.65
C GLU A 37 -12.93 -0.07 -3.84
N HIS A 38 -12.20 1.07 -3.75
CA HIS A 38 -11.42 1.61 -4.87
C HIS A 38 -10.09 2.25 -4.45
N GLY A 39 -9.08 2.12 -5.30
CA GLY A 39 -7.92 3.01 -5.32
C GLY A 39 -6.86 2.78 -4.25
N CYS A 40 -6.66 1.55 -3.78
CA CYS A 40 -5.60 1.19 -2.81
C CYS A 40 -4.23 1.74 -3.22
N LYS A 41 -3.81 1.50 -4.47
CA LYS A 41 -2.53 1.99 -4.99
C LYS A 41 -2.40 3.52 -5.03
N PRO A 42 -3.29 4.31 -5.68
CA PRO A 42 -3.16 5.77 -5.70
C PRO A 42 -3.24 6.39 -4.30
N THR A 43 -4.03 5.81 -3.40
CA THR A 43 -4.08 6.18 -1.99
C THR A 43 -2.73 5.95 -1.30
N MET A 44 -2.16 4.75 -1.45
CA MET A 44 -0.87 4.39 -0.87
C MET A 44 0.26 5.29 -1.42
N LEU A 45 0.30 5.53 -2.73
CA LEU A 45 1.27 6.44 -3.35
C LEU A 45 1.22 7.84 -2.73
N ARG A 46 0.02 8.37 -2.47
CA ARG A 46 -0.13 9.70 -1.88
C ARG A 46 0.34 9.75 -0.42
N LEU A 47 0.11 8.69 0.34
CA LEU A 47 0.66 8.53 1.70
C LEU A 47 2.19 8.56 1.69
N LEU A 48 2.78 7.73 0.84
CA LEU A 48 4.23 7.55 0.78
C LEU A 48 4.96 8.82 0.37
N ARG A 49 4.35 9.70 -0.45
CA ARG A 49 4.93 11.01 -0.78
C ARG A 49 5.14 11.93 0.41
N LYS A 50 4.33 11.79 1.46
CA LYS A 50 4.41 12.66 2.64
C LYS A 50 5.30 12.11 3.74
N CYS A 51 5.81 10.88 3.60
CA CYS A 51 6.54 10.18 4.65
C CYS A 51 8.02 10.05 4.25
N ALA A 52 8.86 11.02 4.63
CA ALA A 52 10.29 11.01 4.31
C ALA A 52 11.14 10.17 5.30
N GLY A 53 10.67 9.97 6.53
CA GLY A 53 11.38 9.26 7.61
C GLY A 53 10.87 7.86 7.91
N LEU A 54 10.05 7.29 7.03
CA LEU A 54 9.30 6.07 7.33
C LEU A 54 10.21 4.85 7.31
N ARG A 55 10.22 4.10 8.41
CA ARG A 55 11.00 2.86 8.59
C ARG A 55 10.15 1.62 8.43
N LYS A 56 8.90 1.65 8.90
CA LYS A 56 7.97 0.54 8.82
C LYS A 56 6.59 0.96 8.32
N ILE A 57 6.04 0.16 7.41
CA ILE A 57 4.64 0.25 6.99
C ILE A 57 3.93 -1.05 7.33
N VAL A 58 2.74 -0.95 7.92
CA VAL A 58 1.81 -2.06 8.04
C VAL A 58 0.55 -1.70 7.27
N VAL A 59 0.13 -2.57 6.35
CA VAL A 59 -1.09 -2.43 5.56
C VAL A 59 -2.05 -3.54 5.95
N GLU A 60 -3.16 -3.15 6.56
CA GLU A 60 -4.29 -4.00 6.92
C GLU A 60 -5.37 -3.85 5.86
N LEU A 61 -5.67 -4.95 5.17
CA LEU A 61 -6.72 -4.98 4.14
C LEU A 61 -8.02 -5.54 4.71
N GLY A 62 -9.09 -4.75 4.69
CA GLY A 62 -10.40 -5.18 5.17
C GLY A 62 -11.00 -6.37 4.39
N TYR A 63 -11.80 -7.20 5.08
CA TYR A 63 -12.59 -8.27 4.48
C TYR A 63 -13.69 -7.68 3.58
N ARG A 64 -13.83 -8.20 2.36
CA ARG A 64 -14.93 -7.86 1.44
C ARG A 64 -15.92 -9.02 1.35
N MET A 65 -17.20 -8.75 1.55
CA MET A 65 -18.29 -9.73 1.34
C MET A 65 -18.70 -9.81 -0.14
N ASP A 66 -18.27 -8.84 -0.95
CA ASP A 66 -18.85 -8.56 -2.26
C ASP A 66 -17.78 -8.78 -3.34
N ASP A 67 -18.05 -9.73 -4.24
CA ASP A 67 -17.14 -10.07 -5.33
C ASP A 67 -17.19 -9.04 -6.49
N TYR A 68 -18.08 -8.06 -6.40
CA TYR A 68 -18.21 -7.00 -7.39
C TYR A 68 -16.99 -6.08 -7.37
N ASP A 69 -16.22 -6.12 -8.46
CA ASP A 69 -15.44 -4.97 -8.88
C ASP A 69 -16.43 -3.83 -9.08
N TYR A 70 -16.56 -2.96 -8.08
CA TYR A 70 -16.95 -1.59 -8.37
C TYR A 70 -15.69 -0.99 -8.99
N PRO A 71 -15.61 -0.73 -10.31
CA PRO A 71 -14.59 0.16 -10.83
C PRO A 71 -14.94 1.58 -10.39
N CYS A 72 -13.93 2.43 -10.22
CA CYS A 72 -14.17 3.86 -10.11
C CYS A 72 -14.96 4.27 -11.35
N LYS A 73 -16.26 4.59 -11.21
CA LYS A 73 -17.12 4.92 -12.34
C LYS A 73 -16.42 5.99 -13.18
N SER A 74 -16.09 5.66 -14.42
CA SER A 74 -15.53 6.60 -15.39
C SER A 74 -16.46 7.82 -15.45
N GLY A 75 -15.92 9.02 -15.20
CA GLY A 75 -16.72 10.25 -15.11
C GLY A 75 -17.09 10.68 -13.69
N SER A 76 -16.79 9.90 -12.66
CA SER A 76 -16.75 10.43 -11.30
C SER A 76 -15.53 11.34 -11.14
N CYS A 77 -15.69 12.49 -10.47
CA CYS A 77 -14.58 13.34 -10.03
C CYS A 77 -13.71 12.66 -8.94
N CYS A 78 -13.56 11.34 -8.98
CA CYS A 78 -12.73 10.61 -8.05
C CYS A 78 -11.26 10.98 -8.31
N PRO A 79 -10.54 11.49 -7.30
CA PRO A 79 -9.12 11.82 -7.46
C PRO A 79 -8.26 10.59 -7.74
N CYS A 80 -8.79 9.37 -7.59
CA CYS A 80 -8.10 8.12 -7.87
C CYS A 80 -7.71 7.93 -9.36
N SER A 81 -8.39 8.59 -10.30
CA SER A 81 -8.06 8.55 -11.73
C SER A 81 -7.02 9.60 -12.15
N CYS A 82 -6.73 10.60 -11.31
CA CYS A 82 -5.77 11.64 -11.62
C CYS A 82 -4.38 11.05 -11.88
N LEU A 83 -3.77 11.42 -13.02
CA LEU A 83 -2.44 10.97 -13.45
C LEU A 83 -1.38 11.23 -12.37
N GLU A 84 -1.44 12.38 -11.72
CA GLU A 84 -0.54 12.73 -10.62
C GLU A 84 -0.62 11.72 -9.46
N ASN A 85 -1.75 11.06 -9.21
CA ASN A 85 -1.89 10.06 -8.15
C ASN A 85 -1.38 8.67 -8.57
N ARG A 86 -0.93 8.48 -9.82
CA ARG A 86 -0.37 7.23 -10.33
C ARG A 86 1.17 7.23 -10.42
N MET A 87 1.79 8.41 -10.42
CA MET A 87 3.25 8.53 -10.59
C MET A 87 4.03 8.10 -9.34
N THR A 88 5.20 7.49 -9.51
CA THR A 88 6.09 7.09 -8.40
C THR A 88 7.32 7.98 -8.28
N ASN A 89 7.49 8.94 -9.18
CA ASN A 89 8.77 9.62 -9.46
C ASN A 89 9.24 10.51 -8.30
N HIS A 90 8.32 10.97 -7.46
CA HIS A 90 8.59 11.87 -6.33
C HIS A 90 8.52 11.17 -4.96
N ILE A 91 8.48 9.84 -4.94
CA ILE A 91 8.43 9.07 -3.70
C ILE A 91 9.86 8.60 -3.38
N VAL A 92 10.37 9.05 -2.24
CA VAL A 92 11.67 8.65 -1.70
C VAL A 92 11.40 7.87 -0.40
N LEU A 93 11.70 6.57 -0.40
CA LEU A 93 11.56 5.69 0.76
C LEU A 93 12.94 5.26 1.30
N ASP A 94 13.91 6.18 1.32
CA ASP A 94 15.30 5.86 1.66
C ASP A 94 15.49 5.26 3.07
N SER A 95 14.55 5.54 3.97
CA SER A 95 14.56 5.07 5.35
C SER A 95 13.77 3.77 5.58
N ILE A 96 13.04 3.27 4.57
CA ILE A 96 12.17 2.10 4.73
C ILE A 96 13.01 0.85 4.92
N GLU A 97 12.62 0.04 5.90
CA GLU A 97 13.27 -1.21 6.26
C GLU A 97 12.26 -2.37 6.21
N GLU A 98 11.01 -2.10 6.60
CA GLU A 98 9.95 -3.12 6.70
C GLU A 98 8.62 -2.69 6.07
N VAL A 99 8.02 -3.60 5.31
CA VAL A 99 6.65 -3.51 4.83
C VAL A 99 5.93 -4.80 5.23
N GLU A 100 4.79 -4.67 5.90
CA GLU A 100 3.93 -5.78 6.29
C GLU A 100 2.56 -5.61 5.64
N ILE A 101 2.09 -6.61 4.91
CA ILE A 101 0.76 -6.64 4.30
C ILE A 101 0.02 -7.82 4.92
N ARG A 102 -1.10 -7.55 5.59
CA ARG A 102 -1.87 -8.56 6.33
C ARG A 102 -3.38 -8.47 6.07
N ASP A 103 -4.13 -9.36 6.71
CA ASP A 103 -5.58 -9.51 6.69
C ASP A 103 -6.20 -10.20 5.45
N TYR A 104 -7.53 -10.12 5.39
CA TYR A 104 -8.46 -10.85 4.52
C TYR A 104 -8.74 -10.16 3.18
N GLY A 105 -7.97 -9.12 2.82
CA GLY A 105 -8.11 -8.48 1.51
C GLY A 105 -7.90 -9.45 0.35
N ARG A 106 -8.41 -9.09 -0.84
CA ARG A 106 -8.26 -9.92 -2.04
C ARG A 106 -6.79 -10.13 -2.38
N ALA A 107 -6.45 -11.31 -2.86
CA ALA A 107 -5.09 -11.63 -3.30
C ALA A 107 -4.60 -10.66 -4.40
N ALA A 108 -5.49 -10.21 -5.28
CA ALA A 108 -5.16 -9.24 -6.33
C ALA A 108 -4.66 -7.90 -5.75
N ASP A 109 -5.29 -7.40 -4.70
CA ASP A 109 -4.90 -6.15 -4.03
C ASP A 109 -3.52 -6.29 -3.36
N LYS A 110 -3.29 -7.44 -2.71
CA LYS A 110 -1.98 -7.76 -2.12
C LYS A 110 -0.90 -7.80 -3.18
N VAL A 111 -1.14 -8.46 -4.32
CA VAL A 111 -0.20 -8.51 -5.46
C VAL A 111 0.09 -7.11 -5.99
N GLU A 112 -0.91 -6.24 -6.12
CA GLU A 112 -0.71 -4.86 -6.57
C GLU A 112 0.15 -4.05 -5.59
N LEU A 113 -0.09 -4.20 -4.28
CA LEU A 113 0.67 -3.55 -3.23
C LEU A 113 2.12 -4.06 -3.18
N VAL A 114 2.34 -5.37 -3.29
CA VAL A 114 3.70 -5.94 -3.33
C VAL A 114 4.45 -5.41 -4.55
N ARG A 115 3.83 -5.38 -5.73
CA ARG A 115 4.42 -4.77 -6.93
C ARG A 115 4.80 -3.32 -6.70
N LEU A 116 3.92 -2.55 -6.08
CA LEU A 116 4.16 -1.15 -5.76
C LEU A 116 5.36 -0.99 -4.83
N PHE A 117 5.35 -1.68 -3.69
CA PHE A 117 6.42 -1.57 -2.71
C PHE A 117 7.74 -2.07 -3.24
N ALA A 118 7.78 -3.21 -3.92
CA ALA A 118 9.02 -3.71 -4.49
C ALA A 118 9.62 -2.75 -5.54
N THR A 119 8.78 -2.10 -6.35
CA THR A 119 9.23 -1.06 -7.31
C THR A 119 9.85 0.14 -6.61
N LEU A 120 9.29 0.58 -5.49
CA LEU A 120 9.82 1.69 -4.71
C LEU A 120 11.08 1.29 -3.93
N SER A 121 11.05 0.12 -3.29
CA SER A 121 12.14 -0.46 -2.50
C SER A 121 13.38 -0.75 -3.32
N ALA A 122 13.24 -1.11 -4.61
CA ALA A 122 14.39 -1.27 -5.51
C ALA A 122 15.22 0.03 -5.66
N ARG A 123 14.61 1.20 -5.41
CA ARG A 123 15.27 2.51 -5.45
C ARG A 123 15.94 2.88 -4.13
N CYS A 124 15.62 2.17 -3.05
CA CYS A 124 16.18 2.44 -1.73
C CYS A 124 17.66 2.07 -1.65
N LYS A 125 18.34 2.66 -0.67
CA LYS A 125 19.75 2.38 -0.35
C LYS A 125 19.91 1.13 0.52
N LYS A 126 18.94 0.89 1.41
CA LYS A 126 18.90 -0.27 2.30
C LYS A 126 18.05 -1.38 1.71
N ARG A 127 18.32 -2.61 2.16
CA ARG A 127 17.46 -3.76 1.89
C ARG A 127 16.13 -3.61 2.63
N VAL A 128 15.04 -3.92 1.94
CA VAL A 128 13.67 -3.82 2.46
C VAL A 128 13.05 -5.21 2.52
N SER A 129 12.48 -5.57 3.66
CA SER A 129 11.70 -6.80 3.84
C SER A 129 10.21 -6.52 3.62
N ILE A 130 9.60 -7.21 2.67
CA ILE A 130 8.16 -7.17 2.38
C ILE A 130 7.56 -8.49 2.86
N THR A 131 6.88 -8.45 3.99
CA THR A 131 6.16 -9.61 4.54
C THR A 131 4.68 -9.55 4.12
N VAL A 132 4.16 -10.65 3.60
CA VAL A 132 2.76 -10.77 3.16
C VAL A 132 2.12 -11.96 3.85
N SER A 133 0.96 -11.74 4.49
CA SER A 133 0.14 -12.82 5.04
C SER A 133 -0.87 -13.27 3.98
N GLU A 134 -0.79 -14.53 3.54
CA GLU A 134 -1.66 -15.08 2.49
C GLU A 134 -2.06 -16.53 2.81
N ARG A 135 -3.35 -16.84 2.66
CA ARG A 135 -3.94 -18.15 2.94
C ARG A 135 -3.97 -19.04 1.71
N CYS A 136 -4.10 -18.45 0.53
CA CYS A 136 -4.16 -19.18 -0.73
C CYS A 136 -2.74 -19.55 -1.19
N GLU A 137 -2.39 -20.83 -1.10
CA GLU A 137 -1.06 -21.34 -1.48
C GLU A 137 -0.70 -21.02 -2.94
N ASP A 138 -1.66 -21.11 -3.86
CA ASP A 138 -1.47 -20.74 -5.28
C ASP A 138 -1.01 -19.28 -5.45
N MET A 139 -1.41 -18.39 -4.54
CA MET A 139 -1.01 -16.98 -4.56
C MET A 139 0.37 -16.76 -3.97
N HIS A 140 0.94 -17.71 -3.22
CA HIS A 140 2.28 -17.58 -2.66
C HIS A 140 3.33 -17.50 -3.76
N GLU A 141 3.26 -18.40 -4.75
CA GLU A 141 4.19 -18.41 -5.87
C GLU A 141 4.04 -17.15 -6.72
N LYS A 142 2.80 -16.74 -6.98
CA LYS A 142 2.50 -15.53 -7.73
C LYS A 142 3.04 -14.27 -7.05
N ILE A 143 3.00 -14.20 -5.72
CA ILE A 143 3.56 -13.10 -4.94
C ILE A 143 5.10 -13.15 -4.95
N ARG A 144 5.69 -14.33 -4.73
CA ARG A 144 7.15 -14.52 -4.78
C ARG A 144 7.73 -14.19 -6.16
N SER A 145 7.00 -14.46 -7.23
CA SER A 145 7.43 -14.18 -8.60
C SER A 145 7.30 -12.71 -9.01
N ILE A 146 6.73 -11.83 -8.17
CA ILE A 146 6.51 -10.41 -8.51
C ILE A 146 7.82 -9.69 -8.80
N CYS A 147 8.85 -10.00 -8.02
CA CYS A 147 10.18 -9.49 -8.27
C CYS A 147 11.15 -10.66 -8.36
N PRO A 148 12.00 -10.70 -9.39
CA PRO A 148 13.14 -11.60 -9.37
C PRO A 148 14.01 -11.29 -8.14
N PRO A 149 14.79 -12.27 -7.65
CA PRO A 149 15.66 -12.08 -6.50
C PRO A 149 16.47 -10.78 -6.66
N ASN A 150 16.30 -9.87 -5.70
CA ASN A 150 16.93 -8.56 -5.70
C ASN A 150 17.60 -8.37 -4.33
N ASP A 151 18.88 -8.04 -4.32
CA ASP A 151 19.64 -7.81 -3.09
C ASP A 151 19.02 -6.71 -2.21
N LYS A 152 18.22 -5.82 -2.81
CA LYS A 152 17.53 -4.73 -2.13
C LYS A 152 16.13 -5.08 -1.64
N VAL A 153 15.49 -6.13 -2.14
CA VAL A 153 14.09 -6.45 -1.81
C VAL A 153 13.96 -7.93 -1.49
N GLU A 154 13.55 -8.22 -0.27
CA GLU A 154 13.22 -9.56 0.18
C GLU A 154 11.70 -9.67 0.32
N ILE A 155 11.09 -10.66 -0.34
CA ILE A 155 9.66 -10.94 -0.21
C ILE A 155 9.47 -12.21 0.61
N VAL A 156 8.81 -12.08 1.75
CA VAL A 156 8.48 -13.19 2.66
C VAL A 156 6.98 -13.39 2.66
N VAL A 157 6.52 -14.56 2.23
CA VAL A 157 5.09 -14.92 2.30
C VAL A 157 4.87 -15.85 3.48
N ARG A 158 3.90 -15.53 4.34
CA ARG A 158 3.52 -16.31 5.54
C ARG A 158 2.10 -16.83 5.39
N SER A 159 1.89 -18.11 5.70
CA SER A 159 0.55 -18.69 5.86
C SER A 159 -0.08 -18.18 7.15
N THR A 160 -1.38 -17.87 7.11
CA THR A 160 -2.19 -17.31 8.22
C THR A 160 -3.60 -17.88 8.25
#